data_AF-A0A7M4EZT4-F1
#
_entry.id   AF-A0A7M4EZT4-F1
#
_cell.length_a   1.000
_cell.length_b   1.000
_cell.length_c   1.000
_cell.angle_alpha   90.00
_cell.angle_beta   90.00
_cell.angle_gamma   90.00
#
_symmetry.space_group_name_H-M   'P 1'
#
loop_
_entity.id
_entity.type
_entity.pdbx_description
1 polymer ?
#
loop_
_entity_poly.entity_id
_entity_poly.type
_entity_poly.pdbx_seq_one_letter_code
_entity_poly.pdbx_strand_id
1 'polypeptide(L)'
;MSAIAEHQEVENLSGLSPNPEKDIFAVKENGKACLVAEFAAKFLVPYYVRDVNYVDVITEQADIPLSRGAEIKGKCGTNESELELSWLEKAYTLRLSFIKEGHNTSRGQEVLWKMNKVQFMYDTSEKTYFKEAVTPGKHTANSHKLSALVTPAGKSYVCQAQQTIHLYLSDHQKSIDFLLSEVQIQPFDITNDFAFSEAHKCPVDQREQLEETLPLILGLILGLIIVITLCVYHIHHKLTANQVQIPRDRSQYKHMG
;
A
#
# COMPACT_ATOMS: atom_id res chain seq x y z
N MET A 1 -10.71 38.88 21.42
CA MET A 1 -10.02 38.29 20.25
C MET A 1 -10.75 37.00 19.92
N SER A 2 -11.67 37.06 18.95
CA SER A 2 -12.41 35.88 18.50
C SER A 2 -11.48 34.93 17.76
N ALA A 3 -11.46 33.67 18.17
CA ALA A 3 -10.88 32.59 17.40
C ALA A 3 -11.65 32.49 16.08
N ILE A 4 -10.96 32.70 14.96
CA ILE A 4 -11.49 32.43 13.62
C ILE A 4 -11.53 30.92 13.50
N ALA A 5 -12.74 30.35 13.47
CA ALA A 5 -12.93 28.95 13.17
C ALA A 5 -12.52 28.72 11.70
N GLU A 6 -11.42 28.02 11.52
CA GLU A 6 -10.87 27.63 10.22
C GLU A 6 -11.89 26.73 9.50
N HIS A 7 -12.32 27.13 8.30
CA HIS A 7 -13.30 26.39 7.50
C HIS A 7 -12.57 25.24 6.78
N GLN A 8 -12.68 24.03 7.31
CA GLN A 8 -12.26 22.82 6.58
C GLN A 8 -13.35 22.40 5.60
N GLU A 9 -12.94 22.12 4.37
CA GLU A 9 -13.79 21.63 3.29
C GLU A 9 -13.37 20.19 2.96
N VAL A 10 -14.34 19.32 2.68
CA VAL A 10 -14.10 17.89 2.46
C VAL A 10 -14.86 17.48 1.21
N GLU A 11 -14.19 16.75 0.32
CA GLU A 11 -14.77 16.30 -0.94
C GLU A 11 -14.69 14.78 -1.05
N ASN A 12 -15.86 14.17 -1.30
CA ASN A 12 -15.98 12.76 -1.66
C ASN A 12 -15.99 12.64 -3.19
N LEU A 13 -14.92 12.08 -3.74
CA LEU A 13 -14.74 11.92 -5.19
C LEU A 13 -14.92 10.46 -5.63
N SER A 14 -15.44 9.59 -4.76
CA SER A 14 -15.70 8.16 -5.05
C SER A 14 -16.59 7.91 -6.26
N GLY A 15 -17.42 8.88 -6.65
CA GLY A 15 -18.21 8.81 -7.88
C GLY A 15 -17.38 8.79 -9.16
N LEU A 16 -16.10 9.18 -9.10
CA LEU A 16 -15.17 9.18 -10.24
C LEU A 16 -14.43 7.85 -10.41
N SER A 17 -14.46 6.97 -9.40
CA SER A 17 -13.78 5.68 -9.45
C SER A 17 -14.61 4.63 -10.21
N PRO A 18 -14.02 3.95 -11.22
CA PRO A 18 -14.67 2.84 -11.91
C PRO A 18 -14.78 1.58 -11.05
N ASN A 19 -13.97 1.45 -9.98
CA ASN A 19 -14.01 0.32 -9.05
C ASN A 19 -15.00 0.61 -7.91
N PRO A 20 -16.03 -0.22 -7.68
CA PRO A 20 -17.00 -0.02 -6.60
C PRO A 20 -16.50 -0.19 -5.18
N GLU A 21 -15.34 -0.78 -5.01
CA GLU A 21 -14.73 -0.99 -3.70
C GLU A 21 -13.67 0.07 -3.39
N LYS A 22 -13.33 0.92 -4.35
CA LYS A 22 -12.28 1.93 -4.25
C LYS A 22 -12.89 3.33 -4.16
N ASP A 23 -12.68 3.98 -3.03
CA ASP A 23 -13.19 5.31 -2.74
C ASP A 23 -12.07 6.35 -2.76
N ILE A 24 -12.38 7.59 -3.17
CA ILE A 24 -11.42 8.71 -3.25
C ILE A 24 -11.86 9.80 -2.27
N PHE A 25 -10.97 10.17 -1.36
CA PHE A 25 -11.20 11.11 -0.28
C PHE A 25 -10.18 12.26 -0.36
N ALA A 26 -10.67 13.49 -0.29
CA ALA A 26 -9.83 14.68 -0.19
C ALA A 26 -10.28 15.57 0.97
N VAL A 27 -9.33 15.93 1.84
CA VAL A 27 -9.49 16.92 2.89
C VAL A 27 -8.79 18.19 2.42
N LYS A 28 -9.50 19.32 2.47
CA LYS A 28 -8.97 20.62 2.13
C LYS A 28 -8.91 21.55 3.34
N GLU A 29 -7.87 22.35 3.35
CA GLU A 29 -7.66 23.43 4.29
C GLU A 29 -7.36 24.70 3.50
N ASN A 30 -8.14 25.76 3.72
CA ASN A 30 -8.02 27.02 2.98
C ASN A 30 -8.09 26.85 1.45
N GLY A 31 -8.94 25.93 0.97
CA GLY A 31 -9.14 25.63 -0.45
C GLY A 31 -8.07 24.76 -1.11
N LYS A 32 -7.03 24.34 -0.38
CA LYS A 32 -5.96 23.46 -0.87
C LYS A 32 -6.07 22.07 -0.29
N ALA A 33 -5.78 21.06 -1.11
CA ALA A 33 -5.75 19.67 -0.62
C ALA A 33 -4.60 19.48 0.37
N CYS A 34 -4.89 18.94 1.55
CA CYS A 34 -3.91 18.71 2.62
C CYS A 34 -3.79 17.23 3.01
N LEU A 35 -4.82 16.43 2.72
CA LEU A 35 -4.78 14.97 2.77
C LEU A 35 -5.58 14.42 1.60
N VAL A 36 -4.99 13.48 0.86
CA VAL A 36 -5.69 12.74 -0.22
C VAL A 36 -5.48 11.26 0.02
N ALA A 37 -6.56 10.49 -0.07
CA ALA A 37 -6.54 9.06 0.16
C ALA A 37 -7.44 8.35 -0.84
N GLU A 38 -6.96 7.24 -1.36
CA GLU A 38 -7.72 6.35 -2.22
C GLU A 38 -7.42 4.91 -1.77
N PHE A 39 -8.44 4.15 -1.40
CA PHE A 39 -8.25 2.76 -0.94
C PHE A 39 -9.56 1.97 -0.94
N ALA A 40 -9.43 0.65 -0.91
CA ALA A 40 -10.49 -0.28 -0.57
C ALA A 40 -10.31 -0.78 0.87
N ALA A 41 -11.42 -0.90 1.60
CA ALA A 41 -11.39 -1.26 3.01
C ALA A 41 -12.60 -2.13 3.40
N LYS A 42 -12.36 -3.11 4.27
CA LYS A 42 -13.41 -3.89 4.93
C LYS A 42 -13.01 -4.32 6.33
N PHE A 43 -14.02 -4.58 7.17
CA PHE A 43 -13.83 -5.06 8.53
C PHE A 43 -14.44 -6.44 8.69
N LEU A 44 -13.68 -7.36 9.28
CA LEU A 44 -14.17 -8.67 9.71
C LEU A 44 -14.41 -8.62 11.23
N VAL A 45 -15.67 -8.60 11.62
CA VAL A 45 -16.08 -8.44 13.02
C VAL A 45 -16.73 -9.73 13.51
N PRO A 46 -16.05 -10.52 14.38
CA PRO A 46 -16.70 -11.62 15.07
C PRO A 46 -17.74 -11.10 16.07
N TYR A 47 -18.93 -11.67 16.05
CA TYR A 47 -20.02 -11.31 16.94
C TYR A 47 -20.83 -12.53 17.39
N TYR A 48 -21.45 -12.44 18.56
CA TYR A 48 -22.22 -13.55 19.12
C TYR A 48 -23.67 -13.48 18.66
N VAL A 49 -24.19 -14.61 18.18
CA VAL A 49 -25.59 -14.81 17.81
C VAL A 49 -26.18 -15.97 18.60
N ARG A 50 -27.50 -15.97 18.79
CA ARG A 50 -28.20 -17.14 19.31
C ARG A 50 -28.29 -18.18 18.20
N ASP A 51 -27.94 -19.42 18.55
CA ASP A 51 -28.11 -20.57 17.66
C ASP A 51 -29.60 -20.84 17.38
N VAL A 52 -29.92 -21.66 16.38
CA VAL A 52 -31.29 -22.03 15.99
C VAL A 52 -32.12 -22.60 17.15
N ASN A 53 -31.46 -23.22 18.13
CA ASN A 53 -32.13 -23.75 19.33
C ASN A 53 -32.44 -22.66 20.39
N TYR A 54 -32.03 -21.40 20.15
CA TYR A 54 -32.16 -20.25 21.05
C TYR A 54 -31.51 -20.37 22.44
N VAL A 55 -30.82 -21.48 22.71
CA VAL A 55 -30.13 -21.78 23.97
C VAL A 55 -28.63 -21.53 23.86
N ASP A 56 -28.00 -22.01 22.79
CA ASP A 56 -26.56 -21.89 22.59
C ASP A 56 -26.17 -20.56 21.95
N VAL A 57 -24.98 -20.07 22.27
CA VAL A 57 -24.38 -18.86 21.69
C VAL A 57 -23.21 -19.28 20.81
N ILE A 58 -23.29 -18.91 19.54
CA ILE A 58 -22.24 -19.18 18.55
C ILE A 58 -21.60 -17.87 18.09
N THR A 59 -20.40 -17.95 17.53
CA THR A 59 -19.70 -16.82 16.92
C THR A 59 -19.95 -16.82 15.41
N GLU A 60 -20.52 -15.74 14.90
CA GLU A 60 -20.55 -15.43 13.47
C GLU A 60 -19.56 -14.33 13.13
N GLN A 61 -19.32 -14.12 11.83
CA GLN A 61 -18.44 -13.07 11.33
C GLN A 61 -19.23 -12.15 10.39
N ALA A 62 -19.28 -10.87 10.73
CA ALA A 62 -19.79 -9.82 9.85
C ALA A 62 -18.66 -9.32 8.95
N ASP A 63 -18.94 -9.23 7.63
CA ASP A 63 -18.07 -8.55 6.66
C ASP A 63 -18.69 -7.17 6.36
N ILE A 64 -17.99 -6.12 6.78
CA ILE A 64 -18.47 -4.73 6.72
C ILE A 64 -17.56 -3.96 5.76
N PRO A 65 -17.94 -3.83 4.48
CA PRO A 65 -17.20 -3.02 3.54
C PRO A 65 -17.35 -1.52 3.85
N LEU A 66 -16.33 -0.75 3.49
CA LEU A 66 -16.45 0.69 3.38
C LEU A 66 -17.49 1.01 2.29
N SER A 67 -18.49 1.83 2.64
CA SER A 67 -19.59 2.15 1.72
C SER A 67 -19.28 3.40 0.90
N ARG A 68 -19.55 3.33 -0.41
CA ARG A 68 -19.52 4.52 -1.28
C ARG A 68 -20.41 5.62 -0.70
N GLY A 69 -19.91 6.85 -0.74
CA GLY A 69 -20.64 8.01 -0.22
C GLY A 69 -20.56 8.16 1.30
N ALA A 70 -19.58 7.52 1.96
CA ALA A 70 -19.24 7.81 3.35
C ALA A 70 -19.06 9.33 3.58
N GLU A 71 -19.60 9.83 4.70
CA GLU A 71 -19.35 11.17 5.20
C GLU A 71 -17.87 11.26 5.61
N ILE A 72 -17.19 12.29 5.10
CA ILE A 72 -15.76 12.49 5.33
C ILE A 72 -15.59 13.64 6.31
N LYS A 73 -14.69 13.45 7.27
CA LYS A 73 -14.07 14.52 8.04
C LYS A 73 -12.58 14.28 8.04
N GLY A 74 -11.82 15.35 8.21
CA GLY A 74 -10.39 15.21 8.38
C GLY A 74 -9.83 16.33 9.21
N LYS A 75 -8.57 16.23 9.58
CA LYS A 75 -7.78 17.29 10.20
C LYS A 75 -6.40 17.25 9.59
N CYS A 76 -5.91 18.42 9.18
CA CYS A 76 -4.58 18.57 8.66
C CYS A 76 -3.74 19.34 9.68
N GLY A 77 -2.54 18.86 9.91
CA GLY A 77 -1.60 19.47 10.82
C GLY A 77 -0.20 19.27 10.30
N THR A 78 0.76 19.98 10.89
CA THR A 78 2.16 19.94 10.43
C THR A 78 2.79 18.57 10.64
N ASN A 79 2.50 17.94 11.79
CA ASN A 79 3.06 16.65 12.20
C ASN A 79 2.02 15.57 12.46
N GLU A 80 0.75 15.93 12.58
CA GLU A 80 -0.35 15.01 12.81
C GLU A 80 -1.46 15.31 11.81
N SER A 81 -2.03 14.28 11.22
CA SER A 81 -3.22 14.42 10.37
C SER A 81 -4.15 13.24 10.56
N GLU A 82 -5.41 13.44 10.20
CA GLU A 82 -6.48 12.52 10.49
C GLU A 82 -7.50 12.48 9.37
N LEU A 83 -7.98 11.27 9.07
CA LEU A 83 -9.11 11.01 8.20
C LEU A 83 -10.16 10.21 8.98
N GLU A 84 -11.39 10.72 9.01
CA GLU A 84 -12.55 10.09 9.60
C GLU A 84 -13.60 9.86 8.51
N LEU A 85 -14.07 8.62 8.40
CA LEU A 85 -15.07 8.18 7.44
C LEU A 85 -16.24 7.57 8.20
N SER A 86 -17.46 8.03 7.95
CA SER A 86 -18.67 7.50 8.58
C SER A 86 -19.73 7.10 7.55
N TRP A 87 -20.36 5.95 7.72
CA TRP A 87 -21.42 5.47 6.82
C TRP A 87 -22.58 4.81 7.59
N LEU A 88 -23.67 4.54 6.87
CA LEU A 88 -24.95 4.02 7.40
C LEU A 88 -25.41 4.81 8.64
N GLU A 89 -25.75 6.08 8.44
CA GLU A 89 -26.25 6.97 9.52
C GLU A 89 -25.31 7.03 10.74
N LYS A 90 -24.00 6.93 10.53
CA LYS A 90 -22.95 6.93 11.58
C LYS A 90 -22.98 5.71 12.50
N ALA A 91 -23.61 4.61 12.07
CA ALA A 91 -23.47 3.31 12.72
C ALA A 91 -22.03 2.78 12.66
N TYR A 92 -21.29 3.15 11.61
CA TYR A 92 -19.90 2.77 11.40
C TYR A 92 -19.04 4.02 11.22
N THR A 93 -17.87 4.04 11.87
CA THR A 93 -16.89 5.13 11.73
C THR A 93 -15.47 4.59 11.76
N LEU A 94 -14.72 4.84 10.70
CA LEU A 94 -13.29 4.54 10.58
C LEU A 94 -12.50 5.83 10.78
N ARG A 95 -11.51 5.80 11.66
CA ARG A 95 -10.59 6.90 11.92
C ARG A 95 -9.15 6.43 11.73
N LEU A 96 -8.46 7.04 10.78
CA LEU A 96 -7.06 6.82 10.47
C LEU A 96 -6.26 8.05 10.96
N SER A 97 -5.23 7.80 11.77
CA SER A 97 -4.32 8.86 12.23
C SER A 97 -2.93 8.63 11.66
N PHE A 98 -2.31 9.73 11.24
CA PHE A 98 -0.98 9.76 10.66
C PHE A 98 -0.09 10.70 11.45
N ILE A 99 1.18 10.34 11.56
CA ILE A 99 2.19 11.19 12.15
C ILE A 99 3.38 11.33 11.22
N LYS A 100 3.99 12.52 11.22
CA LYS A 100 5.23 12.87 10.51
C LYS A 100 6.32 13.13 11.54
N GLU A 101 7.40 12.37 11.46
CA GLU A 101 8.51 12.37 12.41
C GLU A 101 9.85 12.48 11.68
N GLY A 102 10.77 13.26 12.26
CA GLY A 102 12.15 13.36 11.79
C GLY A 102 13.08 12.46 12.58
N HIS A 103 13.86 11.62 11.90
CA HIS A 103 14.89 10.78 12.48
C HIS A 103 16.27 11.27 12.07
N ASN A 104 17.16 11.48 13.05
CA ASN A 104 18.56 11.77 12.79
C ASN A 104 19.28 10.44 12.47
N THR A 105 19.72 10.28 11.23
CA THR A 105 20.55 9.14 10.81
C THR A 105 22.00 9.58 10.64
N SER A 106 22.93 8.62 10.57
CA SER A 106 24.34 8.91 10.26
C SER A 106 24.54 9.54 8.87
N ARG A 107 23.53 9.48 7.99
CA ARG A 107 23.53 10.04 6.63
C ARG A 107 22.80 11.39 6.52
N GLY A 108 22.20 11.88 7.61
CA GLY A 108 21.42 13.12 7.65
C GLY A 108 20.06 12.94 8.34
N GLN A 109 19.25 13.99 8.33
CA GLN A 109 17.91 13.97 8.89
C GLN A 109 16.92 13.39 7.86
N GLU A 110 16.36 12.22 8.15
CA GLU A 110 15.32 11.58 7.34
C GLU A 110 13.96 11.89 7.95
N VAL A 111 13.06 12.51 7.20
CA VAL A 111 11.69 12.78 7.64
C VAL A 111 10.77 11.75 7.00
N LEU A 112 10.03 11.03 7.84
CA LEU A 112 9.11 9.98 7.43
C LEU A 112 7.72 10.28 8.00
N TRP A 113 6.69 9.78 7.35
CA TRP A 113 5.37 9.69 7.92
C TRP A 113 4.90 8.24 7.97
N LYS A 114 3.99 7.95 8.89
CA LYS A 114 3.38 6.63 9.06
C LYS A 114 1.95 6.74 9.59
N MET A 115 1.15 5.73 9.32
CA MET A 115 -0.12 5.51 10.02
C MET A 115 0.17 4.91 11.40
N ASN A 116 -0.15 5.65 12.46
CA ASN A 116 0.20 5.27 13.83
C ASN A 116 -1.00 4.78 14.66
N LYS A 117 -2.23 5.07 14.21
CA LYS A 117 -3.44 4.63 14.87
C LYS A 117 -4.56 4.41 13.87
N VAL A 118 -5.27 3.30 14.06
CA VAL A 118 -6.57 3.02 13.44
C VAL A 118 -7.58 2.83 14.57
N GLN A 119 -8.73 3.46 14.42
CA GLN A 119 -9.87 3.27 15.31
C GLN A 119 -11.11 2.97 14.46
N PHE A 120 -11.86 1.95 14.87
CA PHE A 120 -13.12 1.59 14.26
C PHE A 120 -14.23 1.57 15.31
N MET A 121 -15.23 2.41 15.12
CA MET A 121 -16.45 2.45 15.93
C MET A 121 -17.58 1.81 15.14
N TYR A 122 -18.28 0.86 15.75
CA TYR A 122 -19.37 0.14 15.08
C TYR A 122 -20.51 -0.16 16.04
N ASP A 123 -21.73 -0.20 15.52
CA ASP A 123 -22.95 -0.48 16.28
C ASP A 123 -23.52 -1.86 15.91
N THR A 124 -23.46 -2.82 16.83
CA THR A 124 -24.03 -4.17 16.64
C THR A 124 -25.56 -4.21 16.76
N SER A 125 -26.21 -3.07 17.08
CA SER A 125 -27.66 -2.95 16.97
C SER A 125 -28.13 -2.64 15.54
N GLU A 126 -27.21 -2.20 14.66
CA GLU A 126 -27.48 -1.99 13.25
C GLU A 126 -27.57 -3.35 12.53
N LYS A 127 -28.63 -3.55 11.76
CA LYS A 127 -29.07 -4.87 11.27
C LYS A 127 -28.62 -5.21 9.86
N THR A 128 -27.94 -4.31 9.16
CA THR A 128 -27.43 -4.54 7.81
C THR A 128 -26.42 -5.68 7.82
N TYR A 129 -25.49 -5.66 8.77
CA TYR A 129 -24.43 -6.69 8.87
C TYR A 129 -24.53 -7.59 10.10
N PHE A 130 -25.20 -7.14 11.17
CA PHE A 130 -25.35 -7.94 12.39
C PHE A 130 -26.77 -8.49 12.51
N LYS A 131 -26.92 -9.80 12.34
CA LYS A 131 -28.22 -10.48 12.48
C LYS A 131 -28.36 -11.03 13.90
N GLU A 132 -29.38 -10.57 14.63
CA GLU A 132 -29.73 -11.11 15.95
C GLU A 132 -28.58 -11.17 16.96
N ALA A 133 -27.72 -10.14 16.98
CA ALA A 133 -26.61 -10.05 17.93
C ALA A 133 -27.10 -10.18 19.38
N VAL A 134 -26.45 -11.05 20.17
CA VAL A 134 -26.85 -11.35 21.55
C VAL A 134 -26.75 -10.12 22.46
N THR A 135 -25.71 -9.32 22.25
CA THR A 135 -25.45 -8.07 22.97
C THR A 135 -25.31 -6.92 21.97
N PRO A 136 -26.41 -6.32 21.51
CA PRO A 136 -26.38 -5.19 20.59
C PRO A 136 -25.88 -3.92 21.31
N GLY A 137 -25.10 -3.10 20.60
CA GLY A 137 -24.65 -1.81 21.10
C GLY A 137 -23.41 -1.29 20.39
N LYS A 138 -22.91 -0.15 20.85
CA LYS A 138 -21.73 0.51 20.27
C LYS A 138 -20.45 -0.03 20.85
N HIS A 139 -19.51 -0.34 19.96
CA HIS A 139 -18.18 -0.85 20.29
C HIS A 139 -17.11 0.04 19.66
N THR A 140 -15.92 0.00 20.22
CA THR A 140 -14.75 0.70 19.68
C THR A 140 -13.55 -0.24 19.72
N ALA A 141 -12.98 -0.48 18.55
CA ALA A 141 -11.75 -1.23 18.38
C ALA A 141 -10.62 -0.30 17.98
N ASN A 142 -9.42 -0.53 18.50
CA ASN A 142 -8.24 0.31 18.27
C ASN A 142 -7.03 -0.55 17.93
N SER A 143 -6.16 -0.04 17.05
CA SER A 143 -4.85 -0.64 16.83
C SER A 143 -3.93 -0.37 18.03
N HIS A 144 -3.02 -1.31 18.34
CA HIS A 144 -2.03 -1.14 19.41
C HIS A 144 -0.62 -0.96 18.83
N LYS A 145 0.06 0.16 19.15
CA LYS A 145 1.43 0.48 18.69
C LYS A 145 1.64 0.30 17.17
N LEU A 146 0.70 0.79 16.38
CA LEU A 146 0.75 0.63 14.93
C LEU A 146 1.86 1.47 14.30
N SER A 147 2.53 0.92 13.31
CA SER A 147 3.48 1.60 12.44
C SER A 147 3.30 1.06 11.03
N ALA A 148 2.25 1.48 10.35
CA ALA A 148 1.90 1.04 9.00
C ALA A 148 2.14 2.16 7.97
N LEU A 149 2.22 1.79 6.69
CA LEU A 149 2.35 2.73 5.56
C LEU A 149 3.54 3.69 5.70
N VAL A 150 4.65 3.22 6.26
CA VAL A 150 5.85 4.05 6.50
C VAL A 150 6.38 4.56 5.17
N THR A 151 6.49 5.88 5.05
CA THR A 151 6.76 6.55 3.77
C THR A 151 7.61 7.80 3.99
N PRO A 152 8.56 8.12 3.10
CA PRO A 152 9.28 9.38 3.15
C PRO A 152 8.36 10.61 3.02
N ALA A 153 8.70 11.69 3.73
CA ALA A 153 8.01 12.97 3.60
C ALA A 153 7.99 13.46 2.13
N GLY A 154 6.90 14.11 1.74
CA GLY A 154 6.68 14.56 0.36
C GLY A 154 6.34 13.47 -0.66
N LYS A 155 6.22 12.19 -0.27
CA LYS A 155 5.80 11.09 -1.14
C LYS A 155 4.43 10.52 -0.75
N SER A 156 3.74 9.95 -1.74
CA SER A 156 2.52 9.16 -1.52
C SER A 156 2.88 7.70 -1.27
N TYR A 157 2.11 6.98 -0.46
CA TYR A 157 2.26 5.53 -0.31
C TYR A 157 1.37 4.81 -1.31
N VAL A 158 1.89 3.78 -1.99
CA VAL A 158 1.12 2.94 -2.92
C VAL A 158 1.28 1.47 -2.58
N CYS A 159 0.17 0.73 -2.47
CA CYS A 159 0.19 -0.72 -2.29
C CYS A 159 -1.07 -1.38 -2.86
N GLN A 160 -0.90 -2.30 -3.80
CA GLN A 160 -1.98 -3.09 -4.38
C GLN A 160 -2.35 -4.27 -3.47
N ALA A 161 -1.35 -4.90 -2.85
CA ALA A 161 -1.57 -6.03 -1.96
C ALA A 161 -2.48 -5.70 -0.76
N GLN A 162 -3.35 -6.64 -0.41
CA GLN A 162 -4.20 -6.53 0.79
C GLN A 162 -3.35 -6.65 2.06
N GLN A 163 -3.54 -5.71 2.97
CA GLN A 163 -2.92 -5.65 4.29
C GLN A 163 -3.98 -5.96 5.36
N THR A 164 -3.61 -6.76 6.34
CA THR A 164 -4.46 -7.06 7.51
C THR A 164 -3.91 -6.35 8.74
N ILE A 165 -4.73 -5.51 9.36
CA ILE A 165 -4.41 -4.78 10.59
C ILE A 165 -5.37 -5.25 11.68
N HIS A 166 -4.81 -5.82 12.76
CA HIS A 166 -5.61 -6.26 13.90
C HIS A 166 -5.98 -5.09 14.80
N LEU A 167 -7.27 -4.96 15.10
CA LEU A 167 -7.79 -3.96 16.04
C LEU A 167 -8.36 -4.70 17.26
N TYR A 168 -8.12 -4.14 18.44
CA TYR A 168 -8.54 -4.74 19.70
C TYR A 168 -9.61 -3.89 20.37
N LEU A 169 -10.63 -4.54 20.92
CA LEU A 169 -11.61 -3.86 21.76
C LEU A 169 -10.96 -3.42 23.08
N SER A 170 -11.59 -2.48 23.77
CA SER A 170 -11.11 -1.96 25.06
C SER A 170 -10.95 -3.03 26.14
N ASP A 171 -11.63 -4.17 26.02
CA ASP A 171 -11.52 -5.31 26.93
C ASP A 171 -10.32 -6.23 26.62
N HIS A 172 -9.57 -5.96 25.53
CA HIS A 172 -8.41 -6.70 25.03
C HIS A 172 -8.60 -8.21 24.81
N GLN A 173 -9.83 -8.73 24.92
CA GLN A 173 -10.14 -10.14 24.73
C GLN A 173 -10.65 -10.45 23.33
N LYS A 174 -11.18 -9.43 22.65
CA LYS A 174 -11.71 -9.56 21.29
C LYS A 174 -10.89 -8.72 20.33
N SER A 175 -10.55 -9.32 19.19
CA SER A 175 -9.94 -8.64 18.06
C SER A 175 -10.88 -8.69 16.85
N ILE A 176 -10.77 -7.66 16.02
CA ILE A 176 -11.39 -7.59 14.70
C ILE A 176 -10.28 -7.36 13.69
N ASP A 177 -10.52 -7.74 12.43
CA ASP A 177 -9.55 -7.52 11.36
C ASP A 177 -9.99 -6.35 10.49
N PHE A 178 -9.09 -5.39 10.29
CA PHE A 178 -9.21 -4.34 9.29
C PHE A 178 -8.39 -4.74 8.06
N LEU A 179 -9.06 -4.96 6.93
CA LEU A 179 -8.44 -5.30 5.67
C LEU A 179 -8.39 -4.06 4.78
N LEU A 180 -7.19 -3.73 4.31
CA LEU A 180 -6.89 -2.52 3.55
C LEU A 180 -6.15 -2.91 2.26
N SER A 181 -6.66 -2.53 1.09
CA SER A 181 -6.10 -2.89 -0.22
C SER A 181 -6.18 -1.74 -1.22
N GLU A 182 -5.48 -1.87 -2.35
CA GLU A 182 -5.48 -0.89 -3.44
C GLU A 182 -5.20 0.56 -2.97
N VAL A 183 -4.29 0.69 -2.01
CA VAL A 183 -4.01 1.93 -1.30
C VAL A 183 -3.17 2.86 -2.15
N GLN A 184 -3.61 4.11 -2.24
CA GLN A 184 -2.79 5.27 -2.57
C GLN A 184 -3.12 6.41 -1.61
N ILE A 185 -2.21 6.78 -0.73
CA ILE A 185 -2.49 7.78 0.32
C ILE A 185 -1.33 8.74 0.55
N GLN A 186 -1.65 10.01 0.76
CA GLN A 186 -0.71 11.05 1.10
C GLN A 186 -1.32 11.99 2.15
N PRO A 187 -0.91 11.84 3.42
CA PRO A 187 -1.48 12.59 4.54
C PRO A 187 -0.78 13.93 4.85
N PHE A 188 0.33 14.23 4.17
CA PHE A 188 1.14 15.44 4.37
C PHE A 188 1.78 15.93 3.07
N ASP A 189 2.27 17.16 3.10
CA ASP A 189 3.18 17.74 2.10
C ASP A 189 2.64 17.65 0.65
N ILE A 190 1.33 17.84 0.47
CA ILE A 190 0.68 17.91 -0.83
C ILE A 190 0.98 19.27 -1.46
N THR A 191 1.60 19.26 -2.63
CA THR A 191 2.01 20.48 -3.34
C THR A 191 1.08 20.86 -4.48
N ASN A 192 0.46 19.87 -5.12
CA ASN A 192 -0.47 20.03 -6.23
C ASN A 192 -1.88 19.66 -5.76
N ASP A 193 -2.84 20.56 -5.96
CA ASP A 193 -4.23 20.30 -5.59
C ASP A 193 -4.73 19.04 -6.33
N PHE A 194 -5.20 18.06 -5.54
CA PHE A 194 -5.74 16.77 -5.99
C PHE A 194 -4.79 15.80 -6.71
N ALA A 195 -3.48 16.04 -6.70
CA ALA A 195 -2.52 15.12 -7.29
C ALA A 195 -1.58 14.55 -6.23
N PHE A 196 -1.42 13.22 -6.25
CA PHE A 196 -0.40 12.57 -5.45
C PHE A 196 1.00 12.99 -5.91
N SER A 197 1.90 13.17 -4.95
CA SER A 197 3.33 13.25 -5.18
C SER A 197 3.90 11.89 -5.63
N GLU A 198 5.20 11.84 -5.90
CA GLU A 198 5.93 10.63 -6.26
C GLU A 198 5.55 9.44 -5.35
N ALA A 199 5.24 8.29 -5.97
CA ALA A 199 4.78 7.10 -5.29
C ALA A 199 5.91 6.33 -4.61
N HIS A 200 5.71 5.97 -3.36
CA HIS A 200 6.51 5.02 -2.59
C HIS A 200 5.76 3.69 -2.50
N LYS A 201 6.20 2.71 -3.29
CA LYS A 201 5.60 1.38 -3.32
C LYS A 201 5.87 0.61 -2.04
N CYS A 202 4.90 -0.17 -1.57
CA CYS A 202 5.07 -1.04 -0.42
C CYS A 202 6.08 -2.18 -0.69
N PRO A 203 6.69 -2.76 0.36
CA PRO A 203 7.68 -3.83 0.20
C PRO A 203 7.15 -5.10 -0.47
N VAL A 204 5.85 -5.37 -0.37
CA VAL A 204 5.22 -6.56 -0.97
C VAL A 204 5.19 -6.42 -2.49
N ASP A 205 4.56 -5.36 -3.01
CA ASP A 205 4.53 -5.08 -4.45
C ASP A 205 5.94 -4.94 -5.06
N GLN A 206 6.90 -4.38 -4.31
CA GLN A 206 8.29 -4.30 -4.77
C GLN A 206 8.95 -5.67 -4.93
N ARG A 207 8.64 -6.62 -4.04
CA ARG A 207 9.17 -7.98 -4.12
C ARG A 207 8.58 -8.73 -5.29
N GLU A 208 7.26 -8.64 -5.50
CA GLU A 208 6.59 -9.25 -6.66
C GLU A 208 7.18 -8.71 -7.97
N GLN A 209 7.35 -7.39 -8.08
CA GLN A 209 7.97 -6.79 -9.26
C GLN A 209 9.42 -7.27 -9.47
N LEU A 210 10.18 -7.45 -8.39
CA LEU A 210 11.56 -7.95 -8.47
C LEU A 210 11.60 -9.40 -8.94
N GLU A 211 10.73 -10.26 -8.42
CA GLU A 211 10.62 -11.68 -8.79
C GLU A 211 10.22 -11.86 -10.26
N GLU A 212 9.35 -11.01 -10.79
CA GLU A 212 8.99 -11.02 -12.21
C GLU A 212 10.13 -10.50 -13.11
N THR A 213 10.85 -9.47 -12.67
CA THR A 213 11.87 -8.80 -13.49
C THR A 213 13.20 -9.58 -13.51
N LEU A 214 13.54 -10.25 -12.42
CA LEU A 214 14.80 -10.99 -12.28
C LEU A 214 15.05 -12.04 -13.39
N PRO A 215 14.11 -12.95 -13.71
CA PRO A 215 14.33 -13.93 -14.78
C PRO A 215 14.48 -13.29 -16.17
N LEU A 216 13.78 -12.17 -16.42
CA LEU A 216 13.92 -11.42 -17.68
C LEU A 216 15.34 -10.84 -17.82
N ILE A 217 15.85 -10.18 -16.77
CA ILE A 217 17.20 -9.60 -16.78
C ILE A 217 18.25 -10.70 -16.93
N LEU A 218 18.13 -11.80 -16.17
CA LEU A 218 19.06 -12.93 -16.26
C LEU A 218 19.03 -13.57 -17.65
N GLY A 219 17.84 -13.73 -18.24
CA GLY A 219 17.68 -14.23 -19.61
C GLY A 219 18.33 -13.34 -20.65
N LEU A 220 18.17 -12.01 -20.54
CA LEU A 220 18.80 -11.05 -21.45
C LEU A 220 20.33 -11.05 -21.33
N ILE A 221 20.86 -11.09 -20.10
CA ILE A 221 22.32 -11.15 -19.87
C ILE A 221 22.88 -12.45 -20.43
N LEU A 222 22.26 -13.59 -20.12
CA LEU A 222 22.70 -14.90 -20.60
C LEU A 222 22.66 -14.97 -22.13
N GLY A 223 21.57 -14.51 -22.75
CA GLY A 223 21.42 -14.47 -24.21
C GLY A 223 22.50 -13.61 -24.87
N LEU A 224 22.79 -12.44 -24.30
CA LEU A 224 23.83 -11.54 -24.81
C LEU A 224 25.22 -12.18 -24.72
N ILE A 225 25.53 -12.87 -23.62
CA ILE A 225 26.79 -13.62 -23.46
C ILE A 225 26.91 -14.73 -24.52
N ILE A 226 25.84 -15.47 -24.80
CA ILE A 226 25.84 -16.52 -25.83
C ILE A 226 26.12 -15.93 -27.21
N VAL A 227 25.47 -14.83 -27.57
CA VAL A 227 25.69 -14.17 -28.87
C VAL A 227 27.13 -13.68 -28.99
N ILE A 228 27.70 -13.06 -27.95
CA ILE A 228 29.10 -12.62 -27.94
C ILE A 228 30.05 -13.80 -28.12
N THR A 229 29.86 -14.89 -27.38
CA THR A 229 30.74 -16.06 -27.46
C THR A 229 30.71 -16.71 -28.83
N LEU A 230 29.53 -16.82 -29.46
CA LEU A 230 29.38 -17.32 -30.83
C LEU A 230 30.05 -16.39 -31.86
N CYS A 231 29.89 -15.08 -31.74
CA CYS A 231 30.56 -14.10 -32.61
C CYS A 231 32.09 -14.22 -32.52
N VAL A 232 32.63 -14.25 -31.29
CA VAL A 232 34.08 -14.40 -31.06
C VAL A 232 34.57 -15.73 -31.63
N TYR A 233 33.85 -16.82 -31.37
CA TYR A 233 34.18 -18.14 -31.92
C TYR A 233 34.22 -18.12 -33.45
N HIS A 234 33.22 -17.53 -34.10
CA HIS A 234 33.14 -17.50 -35.55
C HIS A 234 34.23 -16.63 -36.18
N ILE A 235 34.58 -15.50 -35.56
CA ILE A 235 35.68 -14.63 -35.97
C ILE A 235 37.02 -15.37 -35.82
N HIS A 236 37.25 -15.99 -34.66
CA HIS A 236 38.47 -16.77 -34.41
C HIS A 236 38.63 -17.90 -35.42
N HIS A 237 37.59 -18.71 -35.61
CA HIS A 237 37.60 -19.80 -36.60
C HIS A 237 37.90 -19.31 -38.01
N LYS A 238 37.30 -18.18 -38.45
CA LYS A 238 37.60 -17.54 -39.74
C LYS A 238 39.07 -17.11 -39.86
N LEU A 239 39.64 -16.52 -38.81
CA LEU A 239 41.05 -16.08 -38.79
C LEU A 239 42.03 -17.27 -38.80
N THR A 240 41.76 -18.33 -38.03
CA THR A 240 42.62 -19.52 -37.95
C THR A 240 42.54 -20.37 -39.23
N ALA A 241 41.36 -20.51 -39.84
CA ALA A 241 41.21 -21.24 -41.10
C ALA A 241 41.99 -20.59 -42.27
N ASN A 242 42.16 -19.26 -42.25
CA ASN A 242 42.89 -18.52 -43.27
C ASN A 242 44.42 -18.61 -43.13
N GLN A 243 44.97 -19.19 -42.05
CA GLN A 243 46.43 -19.30 -41.83
C GLN A 243 47.08 -20.60 -42.36
N VAL A 244 46.35 -21.53 -43.00
CA VAL A 244 46.86 -22.88 -43.38
C VAL A 244 47.42 -22.97 -44.81
N GLN A 245 47.86 -21.88 -45.44
CA GLN A 245 48.64 -21.97 -46.69
C GLN A 245 49.86 -21.04 -46.68
N ILE A 246 50.89 -21.41 -45.92
CA ILE A 246 52.26 -20.99 -46.21
C ILE A 246 52.97 -22.21 -46.82
N PRO A 247 53.40 -22.18 -48.10
CA PRO A 247 54.16 -23.27 -48.70
C PRO A 247 55.47 -23.44 -47.95
N ARG A 248 55.70 -24.64 -47.41
CA ARG A 248 56.98 -25.03 -46.81
C ARG A 248 58.02 -25.11 -47.92
N ASP A 249 58.84 -24.07 -48.03
CA ASP A 249 59.92 -23.98 -49.01
C ASP A 249 60.88 -25.16 -48.85
N ARG A 250 60.98 -26.01 -49.89
CA ARG A 250 61.68 -27.31 -49.89
C ARG A 250 63.11 -27.17 -50.42
N SER A 251 63.76 -26.03 -50.21
CA SER A 251 65.01 -25.67 -50.90
C SER A 251 66.30 -25.76 -50.05
N GLN A 252 66.27 -26.21 -48.80
CA GLN A 252 67.44 -26.15 -47.90
C GLN A 252 68.18 -27.47 -47.60
N TYR A 253 68.24 -28.45 -48.51
CA TYR A 253 69.26 -29.52 -48.43
C TYR A 253 69.71 -29.98 -49.81
N LYS A 254 70.47 -29.16 -50.53
CA LYS A 254 71.22 -29.64 -51.69
C LYS A 254 72.50 -28.86 -51.99
N HIS A 255 73.32 -28.56 -50.98
CA HIS A 255 74.74 -28.23 -51.20
C HIS A 255 75.58 -28.70 -50.01
N MET A 256 75.92 -30.00 -50.02
CA MET A 256 77.15 -30.50 -49.42
C MET A 256 77.88 -31.25 -50.53
N GLY A 257 78.89 -30.57 -51.07
CA GLY A 257 79.98 -31.09 -51.88
C GLY A 257 81.25 -30.48 -51.32
#